data_AF-A0A257J8P1-F1
#
_entry.id   AF-A0A257J8P1-F1
#
_cell.length_a   1.000
_cell.length_b   1.000
_cell.length_c   1.000
_cell.angle_alpha   90.00
_cell.angle_beta   90.00
_cell.angle_gamma   90.00
#
_symmetry.space_group_name_H-M   'P 1'
#
loop_
_entity.id
_entity.type
_entity.pdbx_description
1 polymer ?
#
loop_
_entity_poly.entity_id
_entity_poly.type
_entity_poly.pdbx_seq_one_letter_code
_entity_poly.pdbx_strand_id
1 'polypeptide(L)' 'MTQFVSRFLKDESGATAIEYGLIASLIAVALIAVMKTMSGKVSTTFTKVGAAMP' A
#
# COMPACT_ATOMS: atom_id res chain seq x y z
N MET A 1 -14.30 -23.07 -30.54
CA MET A 1 -14.34 -21.59 -30.60
C MET A 1 -15.32 -21.00 -29.59
N THR A 2 -16.62 -21.31 -29.67
CA THR A 2 -17.66 -20.77 -28.77
C THR A 2 -17.42 -21.04 -27.28
N GLN A 3 -16.88 -22.21 -26.94
CA GLN A 3 -16.58 -22.61 -25.55
C GLN A 3 -15.48 -21.76 -24.90
N PHE A 4 -14.46 -21.32 -25.65
CA PHE A 4 -13.40 -20.44 -25.13
C PHE A 4 -13.93 -19.03 -24.86
N VAL A 5 -14.71 -18.49 -25.79
CA VAL A 5 -15.35 -17.17 -25.64
C VAL A 5 -16.34 -17.17 -24.47
N SER A 6 -17.11 -18.24 -24.30
CA SER A 6 -18.05 -18.36 -23.16
C SER A 6 -17.35 -18.47 -21.80
N ARG A 7 -16.19 -19.14 -21.74
CA ARG A 7 -15.37 -19.21 -20.51
C ARG A 7 -14.72 -17.87 -20.18
N PHE A 8 -14.20 -17.17 -21.18
CA PHE A 8 -13.59 -15.85 -21.00
C PHE A 8 -14.62 -14.80 -20.53
N LEU A 9 -15.84 -14.84 -21.07
CA LEU A 9 -16.95 -13.97 -20.63
C LEU A 9 -17.47 -14.28 -19.22
N LYS A 10 -17.17 -15.45 -18.68
CA LYS A 10 -17.52 -15.88 -17.31
C LYS A 10 -16.37 -15.72 -16.32
N ASP A 11 -15.23 -15.20 -16.77
CA ASP A 11 -14.05 -15.04 -15.93
C ASP A 11 -14.16 -13.74 -15.11
N GLU A 12 -14.42 -13.88 -13.82
CA GLU A 12 -14.49 -12.76 -12.86
C GLU A 12 -13.13 -12.47 -12.19
N SER A 13 -12.05 -13.12 -12.64
CA SER A 13 -10.69 -12.90 -12.13
C SER A 13 -10.26 -11.42 -12.21
N GLY A 14 -10.75 -10.67 -13.20
CA GLY A 14 -10.54 -9.22 -13.29
C GLY A 14 -11.37 -8.40 -12.30
N ALA A 15 -12.59 -8.83 -11.99
CA ALA A 15 -13.45 -8.18 -11.00
C ALA A 15 -12.89 -8.35 -9.59
N THR A 16 -12.41 -9.56 -9.25
CA THR A 16 -11.74 -9.84 -7.97
C THR A 16 -10.43 -9.06 -7.80
N ALA A 17 -9.67 -8.82 -8.89
CA ALA A 17 -8.48 -7.97 -8.85
C ALA A 17 -8.79 -6.51 -8.46
N ILE A 18 -9.95 -5.97 -8.83
CA ILE A 18 -10.38 -4.62 -8.46
C ILE A 18 -10.74 -4.55 -6.96
N GLU A 19 -11.35 -5.59 -6.41
CA GLU A 19 -11.71 -5.66 -4.99
C GLU A 19 -10.46 -5.72 -4.10
N TYR A 20 -9.53 -6.62 -4.40
CA TYR A 20 -8.25 -6.69 -3.68
C TYR A 20 -7.38 -5.45 -3.94
N GLY A 21 -7.47 -4.87 -5.15
CA GLY A 21 -6.80 -3.60 -5.49
C GLY A 21 -7.27 -2.43 -4.62
N LEU A 22 -8.58 -2.33 -4.36
CA LEU A 22 -9.14 -1.30 -3.46
C LEU A 22 -8.64 -1.48 -2.03
N ILE A 23 -8.68 -2.71 -1.50
CA ILE A 23 -8.18 -3.01 -0.14
C ILE A 23 -6.68 -2.68 -0.03
N ALA A 24 -5.89 -3.10 -1.02
CA ALA A 24 -4.46 -2.80 -1.07
C ALA A 24 -4.19 -1.29 -1.10
N SER A 25 -4.98 -0.52 -1.85
CA SER A 25 -4.85 0.94 -1.91
C SER A 25 -5.15 1.61 -0.56
N LEU A 26 -6.16 1.14 0.17
CA LEU A 26 -6.51 1.66 1.50
C LEU A 26 -5.41 1.38 2.52
N ILE A 27 -4.84 0.17 2.49
CA ILE A 27 -3.70 -0.20 3.34
C ILE A 27 -2.49 0.66 3.00
N ALA A 28 -2.19 0.86 1.72
CA ALA A 28 -1.07 1.69 1.29
C ALA A 28 -1.18 3.14 1.78
N VAL A 29 -2.36 3.75 1.67
CA VAL A 29 -2.60 5.13 2.17
C VAL A 29 -2.39 5.21 3.69
N ALA A 30 -2.91 4.24 4.45
CA ALA A 30 -2.72 4.19 5.90
C ALA A 30 -1.22 4.05 6.27
N LEU A 31 -0.49 3.19 5.56
CA LEU A 31 0.95 3.00 5.77
C LEU A 31 1.74 4.29 5.49
N ILE A 32 1.43 5.01 4.41
CA ILE A 32 2.09 6.28 4.08
C ILE A 32 1.92 7.29 5.23
N ALA A 33 0.71 7.41 5.80
CA ALA A 33 0.43 8.32 6.90
C ALA A 33 1.26 7.97 8.16
N VAL A 34 1.34 6.68 8.51
CA VAL A 34 2.13 6.20 9.65
C VAL A 34 3.63 6.42 9.42
N MET A 35 4.12 6.09 8.22
CA MET A 35 5.53 6.25 7.85
C MET A 35 5.99 7.71 7.94
N LYS A 36 5.14 8.68 7.56
CA LYS A 36 5.47 10.11 7.69
C LYS A 36 5.70 10.51 9.15
N THR A 37 4.85 10.04 10.04
CA THR A 37 4.97 10.29 11.49
C THR A 37 6.21 9.61 12.07
N MET A 38 6.45 8.35 11.69
CA MET A 38 7.61 7.59 12.13
C MET A 38 8.93 8.24 11.67
N SER A 39 9.01 8.65 10.41
CA SER A 39 10.16 9.36 9.85
C SER A 39 10.49 10.64 10.65
N GLY A 40 9.48 11.45 10.97
CA GLY A 40 9.66 12.64 11.79
C GLY A 40 10.20 12.33 13.19
N LYS A 41 9.69 11.27 13.84
CA LYS A 41 10.19 10.84 15.16
C LYS A 41 11.65 10.37 15.09
N VAL A 42 12.00 9.55 14.09
CA VAL A 42 13.36 9.06 13.90
C VAL A 42 14.33 10.23 13.66
N SER A 43 13.98 11.15 12.75
CA SER A 43 14.78 12.35 12.50
C SER A 43 14.96 13.18 13.77
N THR A 44 13.89 13.43 14.52
CA THR A 44 13.95 14.16 15.79
C THR A 44 14.89 13.49 16.79
N THR A 45 14.82 12.16 16.92
CA THR A 45 15.72 11.41 17.82
C THR A 45 17.18 11.58 17.42
N PHE A 46 17.51 11.40 16.14
CA PHE A 46 18.88 11.58 15.66
C PHE A 46 19.37 13.02 15.79
N THR A 47 18.52 14.02 15.53
CA THR A 47 18.85 15.44 15.76
C THR A 47 19.15 15.70 17.23
N LYS A 48 18.36 15.14 18.16
CA LYS A 48 18.61 15.29 19.60
C LYS A 48 19.94 14.66 20.01
N VAL A 49 20.26 13.47 19.49
CA VAL A 49 21.54 12.82 19.76
C VAL A 49 22.68 13.69 19.21
N GLY A 50 22.60 14.13 17.95
CA GLY A 50 23.63 14.98 17.35
C GLY A 50 23.83 16.31 18.09
N ALA A 51 22.76 16.93 18.56
CA ALA A 51 22.83 18.16 19.36
C ALA A 51 23.40 17.95 20.77
N ALA A 52 23.31 16.73 21.31
CA ALA A 52 23.88 16.38 22.60
C ALA A 52 25.34 15.93 22.51
N MET A 53 25.88 15.76 21.31
CA MET A 53 27.30 15.48 21.09
C MET A 53 28.08 16.80 21.09
N PRO A 54 29.24 16.85 21.78
CA PRO A 54 30.12 18.02 21.79
C PRO A 54 30.75 18.33 20.44
#